data_AF-A0A142JIT7-F1
#
_entry.id   AF-A0A142JIT7-F1
#
_cell.length_a   1.000
_cell.length_b   1.000
_cell.length_c   1.000
_cell.angle_alpha   90.00
_cell.angle_beta   90.00
_cell.angle_gamma   90.00
#
_symmetry.space_group_name_H-M   'P 1'
#
loop_
_entity.id
_entity.type
_entity.pdbx_description
1 polymer ?
#
loop_
_entity_poly.entity_id
_entity_poly.type
_entity_poly.pdbx_seq_one_letter_code
_entity_poly.pdbx_strand_id
1 'polypeptide(L)' 'MMEGTKQIAQRMVNAEENFAETVQELTGCTRDEAFKALATMRKLKVVKLNVAIGRYIPKHGAFMEADALRNAITY' A
#
# COMPACT_ATOMS: atom_id res chain seq x y z
N MET A 1 -20.58 -11.77 15.44
CA MET A 1 -19.72 -11.36 14.30
C MET A 1 -19.11 -12.63 13.72
N MET A 2 -19.35 -12.93 12.44
CA MET A 2 -18.86 -14.17 11.78
C MET A 2 -17.33 -14.18 11.68
N GLU A 3 -16.69 -15.32 11.96
CA GLU A 3 -15.23 -15.47 11.97
C GLU A 3 -14.56 -15.12 10.62
N GLY A 4 -15.28 -15.24 9.50
CA GLY A 4 -14.78 -14.86 8.18
C GLY A 4 -14.55 -13.36 7.99
N THR A 5 -15.39 -12.49 8.58
CA THR A 5 -15.21 -11.03 8.44
C THR A 5 -14.00 -10.52 9.22
N LYS A 6 -13.67 -11.15 10.36
CA LYS A 6 -12.44 -10.85 11.12
C LYS A 6 -11.17 -11.18 10.31
N GLN A 7 -11.16 -12.32 9.62
CA GLN A 7 -10.03 -12.72 8.78
C GLN A 7 -9.81 -11.77 7.58
N ILE A 8 -10.90 -11.30 6.96
CA ILE A 8 -10.80 -10.33 5.86
C ILE A 8 -10.25 -9.00 6.38
N ALA A 9 -10.76 -8.48 7.50
CA ALA A 9 -10.26 -7.24 8.09
C ALA A 9 -8.76 -7.31 8.39
N GLN A 10 -8.28 -8.42 8.95
CA GLN A 10 -6.86 -8.61 9.23
C GLN A 10 -6.01 -8.66 7.95
N ARG A 11 -6.50 -9.27 6.87
CA ARG A 11 -5.79 -9.27 5.56
C ARG A 11 -5.70 -7.86 4.97
N MET A 12 -6.68 -7.01 5.22
CA MET A 12 -6.63 -5.61 4.79
C MET A 12 -5.53 -4.86 5.54
N VAL A 13 -5.50 -4.96 6.87
CA VAL A 13 -4.45 -4.35 7.69
C VAL A 13 -3.08 -4.84 7.25
N ASN A 14 -2.91 -6.15 7.09
CA ASN A 14 -1.65 -6.72 6.63
C ASN A 14 -1.24 -6.17 5.26
N ALA A 15 -2.19 -5.94 4.34
CA ALA A 15 -1.90 -5.38 3.04
C ALA A 15 -1.37 -3.95 3.12
N GLU A 16 -1.96 -3.14 3.99
CA GLU A 16 -1.53 -1.76 4.22
C GLU A 16 -0.15 -1.73 4.89
N GLU A 17 0.09 -2.58 5.89
CA GLU A 17 1.41 -2.72 6.54
C GLU A 17 2.51 -3.16 5.57
N ASN A 18 2.26 -4.20 4.77
CA ASN A 18 3.23 -4.71 3.80
C ASN A 18 3.58 -3.64 2.76
N PHE A 19 2.56 -2.89 2.29
CA PHE A 19 2.80 -1.80 1.35
C PHE A 19 3.65 -0.71 2.01
N ALA A 20 3.31 -0.30 3.24
CA ALA A 20 4.07 0.71 3.96
C ALA A 20 5.53 0.29 4.22
N GLU A 21 5.77 -0.98 4.57
CA GLU A 21 7.11 -1.55 4.71
C GLU A 21 7.90 -1.45 3.39
N THR A 22 7.32 -1.92 2.28
CA THR A 22 7.97 -1.85 0.95
C THR A 22 8.31 -0.41 0.56
N VAL A 23 7.43 0.55 0.82
CA VAL A 23 7.69 1.96 0.50
C VAL A 23 8.82 2.53 1.35
N GLN A 24 8.86 2.21 2.65
CA GLN A 24 9.97 2.61 3.53
C GLN A 24 11.30 2.01 3.05
N GLU A 25 11.33 0.73 2.67
CA GLU A 25 12.53 0.06 2.16
C GLU A 25 13.06 0.70 0.87
N LEU A 26 12.17 1.06 -0.07
CA LEU A 26 12.55 1.61 -1.37
C LEU A 26 12.90 3.10 -1.32
N THR A 27 12.34 3.86 -0.39
CA THR A 27 12.47 5.32 -0.38
C THR A 27 13.28 5.87 0.80
N GLY A 28 13.36 5.11 1.90
CA GLY A 28 13.92 5.56 3.19
C GLY A 28 12.99 6.47 3.99
N CYS A 29 11.71 6.59 3.62
CA CYS A 29 10.76 7.46 4.31
C CYS A 29 10.32 6.90 5.67
N THR A 30 9.61 7.72 6.44
CA THR A 30 8.94 7.27 7.65
C THR A 30 7.69 6.44 7.34
N ARG A 31 7.20 5.71 8.34
CA ARG A 31 5.94 4.95 8.26
C ARG A 31 4.75 5.84 7.88
N ASP A 32 4.63 7.02 8.50
CA ASP A 32 3.54 7.98 8.20
C ASP A 32 3.56 8.41 6.72
N GLU A 33 4.74 8.73 6.19
CA GLU A 33 4.92 9.04 4.78
C GLU A 33 4.55 7.88 3.86
N ALA A 34 4.91 6.65 4.23
CA ALA A 34 4.54 5.47 3.46
C ALA A 34 3.02 5.27 3.40
N PHE A 35 2.29 5.57 4.48
CA PHE A 35 0.82 5.56 4.46
C PHE A 35 0.24 6.71 3.63
N LYS A 36 0.87 7.89 3.58
CA LYS A 36 0.50 8.96 2.64
C LYS A 36 0.66 8.50 1.19
N ALA A 37 1.79 7.87 0.86
CA ALA A 37 1.99 7.29 -0.46
C ALA A 37 0.89 6.28 -0.81
N LEU A 38 0.54 5.36 0.11
CA LEU A 38 -0.55 4.42 -0.11
C LEU A 38 -1.90 5.12 -0.37
N ALA A 39 -2.22 6.15 0.42
CA ALA A 39 -3.44 6.92 0.24
C ALA A 39 -3.49 7.59 -1.15
N THR A 40 -2.39 8.21 -1.58
CA THR A 40 -2.24 8.81 -2.91
C THR A 40 -2.37 7.75 -4.01
N MET A 41 -1.64 6.64 -3.92
CA MET A 41 -1.67 5.58 -4.93
C MET A 41 -3.07 4.97 -5.08
N ARG A 42 -3.82 4.85 -3.97
CA ARG A 42 -5.23 4.43 -3.99
C ARG A 42 -6.14 5.49 -4.61
N LYS A 43 -5.96 6.77 -4.26
CA LYS A 43 -6.72 7.90 -4.83
C LYS A 43 -6.55 7.97 -6.34
N LEU A 44 -5.33 7.81 -6.84
CA LEU A 44 -4.99 7.77 -8.26
C LEU A 44 -5.38 6.44 -8.93
N LYS A 45 -5.86 5.45 -8.16
CA LYS A 45 -6.26 4.12 -8.61
C LYS A 45 -5.12 3.40 -9.35
N VAL A 46 -3.87 3.62 -8.96
CA VAL A 46 -2.70 2.96 -9.56
C VAL A 46 -2.28 1.70 -8.82
N VAL A 47 -2.82 1.48 -7.62
CA VAL A 47 -2.74 0.21 -6.87
C VAL A 47 -4.14 -0.33 -6.58
N LYS A 48 -4.27 -1.66 -6.49
CA LYS A 48 -5.52 -2.34 -6.15
C LYS A 48 -5.28 -3.34 -5.02
N LEU A 49 -6.15 -3.34 -4.02
CA LEU A 49 -6.12 -4.34 -2.95
C LEU A 49 -6.55 -5.71 -3.49
N ASN A 50 -5.70 -6.71 -3.29
CA ASN A 50 -6.03 -8.11 -3.44
C ASN A 50 -6.28 -8.73 -2.05
N VAL A 51 -7.55 -8.83 -1.68
CA VAL A 51 -7.99 -9.33 -0.36
C VAL A 51 -7.73 -10.82 -0.15
N ALA A 52 -7.53 -11.60 -1.22
CA ALA A 52 -7.25 -13.03 -1.11
C ALA A 52 -5.85 -13.27 -0.52
N ILE A 53 -4.88 -12.45 -0.93
CA ILE A 53 -3.48 -12.54 -0.49
C ILE A 53 -3.06 -11.45 0.49
N GLY A 54 -3.95 -10.48 0.76
CA GLY A 54 -3.65 -9.35 1.66
C GLY A 54 -2.49 -8.50 1.15
N ARG A 55 -2.52 -8.09 -0.13
CA ARG A 55 -1.50 -7.21 -0.73
C ARG A 55 -2.10 -6.17 -1.67
N TYR A 56 -1.46 -5.02 -1.76
CA TYR A 56 -1.70 -4.06 -2.85
C TYR A 56 -0.89 -4.44 -4.08
N ILE A 57 -1.54 -4.49 -5.23
CA ILE A 57 -0.92 -4.81 -6.52
C ILE A 57 -0.91 -3.55 -7.37
N PRO A 58 0.27 -3.08 -7.82
CA PRO A 58 0.36 -1.94 -8.72
C PRO A 58 -0.16 -2.34 -10.11
N LYS A 59 -0.79 -1.41 -10.81
CA LYS A 59 -1.21 -1.59 -12.21
C LYS A 59 -0.02 -1.68 -13.16
N HIS A 60 1.07 -1.02 -12.81
CA HIS A 60 2.32 -1.00 -13.58
C HIS A 60 3.50 -0.94 -12.62
N GLY A 61 4.59 -1.65 -12.94
CA GLY A 61 5.79 -1.71 -12.08
C GLY A 61 6.40 -0.34 -11.79
N ALA A 62 6.32 0.60 -12.73
CA ALA A 62 6.81 1.98 -12.59
C ALA A 62 6.24 2.72 -11.36
N PHE A 63 5.04 2.37 -10.90
CA PHE A 63 4.47 2.99 -9.70
C PHE A 63 5.14 2.54 -8.40
N MET A 64 5.97 1.50 -8.44
CA MET A 64 6.76 1.03 -7.30
C MET A 64 8.22 1.50 -7.38
N GLU A 65 8.59 2.32 -8.38
CA GLU A 65 9.92 2.92 -8.41
C GLU A 65 10.04 3.99 -7.32
N ALA A 66 11.23 4.13 -6.75
CA ALA A 66 11.48 5.02 -5.62
C ALA A 66 11.06 6.48 -5.91
N ASP A 67 11.26 6.96 -7.14
CA ASP A 67 10.88 8.32 -7.54
C ASP A 67 9.35 8.50 -7.56
N ALA A 68 8.62 7.56 -8.16
CA ALA A 68 7.16 7.57 -8.18
C ALA A 68 6.56 7.50 -6.76
N LEU A 69 7.17 6.69 -5.89
CA LEU A 69 6.77 6.60 -4.48
C LEU A 69 7.04 7.90 -3.72
N ARG A 70 8.21 8.52 -3.89
CA ARG A 70 8.52 9.84 -3.29
C ARG A 70 7.55 10.92 -3.76
N ASN A 71 7.23 10.96 -5.05
CA ASN A 71 6.24 11.89 -5.59
C ASN A 71 4.85 11.66 -4.97
N ALA A 72 4.48 10.40 -4.71
CA ALA A 72 3.21 10.08 -4.07
C ALA A 72 3.14 10.50 -2.59
N ILE A 73 4.28 10.56 -1.88
CA ILE A 73 4.37 11.08 -0.50
C ILE A 73 4.03 12.58 -0.47
N THR A 74 4.42 13.33 -1.50
CA THR A 74 4.28 14.79 -1.58
C THR A 74 3.09 15.30 -2.41
N TYR A 75 2.21 14.39 -2.85
CA TYR A 75 1.05 14.69 -3.72
C TYR A 75 -0.16 15.25 -2.96
#